data_AF-A0A354U634-F1
#
_entry.id   AF-A0A354U634-F1
#
_cell.length_a   1.000
_cell.length_b   1.000
_cell.length_c   1.000
_cell.angle_alpha   90.00
_cell.angle_beta   90.00
_cell.angle_gamma   90.00
#
_symmetry.space_group_name_H-M   'P 1'
#
loop_
_entity.id
_entity.type
_entity.pdbx_description
1 polymer ?
#
loop_
_entity_poly.entity_id
_entity_poly.type
_entity_poly.pdbx_seq_one_letter_code
_entity_poly.pdbx_strand_id
1 'polypeptide(L)'
;MNPLIDLYLKCLKKIKVVHSLPGRLRVNIYGIREFPDLAKEYAPVLEKTVRNLSGVTSAELGTATGNLLINYDPAKTSEAELLLWLNSAWQKFSDFMQWMNENNVQDERSIAEAMERFLAKL
;
A
#
# COMPACT_ATOMS: atom_id res chain seq x y z
N MET A 1 6.12 15.80 -15.55
CA MET A 1 5.41 14.52 -15.38
C MET A 1 5.14 13.92 -16.75
N ASN A 2 5.45 12.64 -16.98
CA ASN A 2 4.87 11.96 -18.13
C ASN A 2 3.34 12.01 -17.94
N PRO A 3 2.56 12.64 -18.85
CA PRO A 3 1.12 12.76 -18.69
C PRO A 3 0.42 11.41 -18.46
N LEU A 4 1.02 10.32 -18.93
CA LEU A 4 0.53 8.96 -18.68
C LEU A 4 0.72 8.51 -17.23
N ILE A 5 1.82 8.89 -16.58
CA ILE A 5 2.05 8.55 -15.16
C ILE A 5 1.14 9.37 -14.26
N ASP A 6 0.92 10.65 -14.57
CA ASP A 6 -0.08 11.49 -13.88
C ASP A 6 -1.47 10.89 -13.95
N LEU A 7 -1.87 10.59 -15.19
CA LEU A 7 -3.17 10.01 -15.47
C LEU A 7 -3.30 8.66 -14.79
N TYR A 8 -2.24 7.85 -14.81
CA TYR A 8 -2.19 6.57 -14.09
C TYR A 8 -2.40 6.76 -12.59
N LEU A 9 -1.65 7.64 -11.92
CA LEU A 9 -1.82 7.91 -10.48
C LEU A 9 -3.20 8.51 -10.15
N LYS A 10 -3.74 9.39 -11.00
CA LYS A 10 -5.08 9.98 -10.84
C LYS A 10 -6.22 9.01 -11.13
N CYS A 11 -6.00 8.03 -12.01
CA CYS A 11 -6.95 6.97 -12.37
C CYS A 11 -6.89 5.78 -11.39
N LEU A 12 -5.77 5.57 -10.70
CA LEU A 12 -5.61 4.63 -9.60
C LEU A 12 -6.38 5.11 -8.36
N LYS A 13 -7.69 5.19 -8.51
CA LYS A 13 -8.58 5.47 -7.39
C LYS A 13 -8.83 4.18 -6.63
N LYS A 14 -8.00 4.02 -5.59
CA LYS A 14 -8.29 3.39 -4.30
C LYS A 14 -7.98 1.92 -4.18
N ILE A 15 -7.65 1.58 -2.94
CA ILE A 15 -7.74 0.23 -2.41
C ILE A 15 -9.19 -0.24 -2.58
N LYS A 16 -9.38 -1.31 -3.35
CA LYS A 16 -10.71 -1.87 -3.63
C LYS A 16 -10.99 -3.00 -2.66
N VAL A 17 -12.11 -2.95 -1.95
CA VAL A 17 -12.58 -4.11 -1.16
C VAL A 17 -12.97 -5.23 -2.12
N VAL A 18 -12.29 -6.37 -1.99
CA VAL A 18 -12.61 -7.60 -2.73
C VAL A 18 -13.60 -8.43 -1.94
N HIS A 19 -13.39 -8.51 -0.63
CA HIS A 19 -14.25 -9.26 0.27
C HIS A 19 -14.12 -8.73 1.70
N SER A 20 -15.23 -8.68 2.42
CA SER A 20 -15.24 -8.34 3.84
C SER A 20 -16.14 -9.29 4.60
N LEU A 21 -15.60 -9.86 5.67
CA LEU A 21 -16.32 -10.57 6.71
C LEU A 21 -15.86 -10.05 8.07
N PRO A 22 -16.66 -10.19 9.13
CA PRO A 22 -16.17 -9.99 10.49
C PRO A 22 -14.88 -10.77 10.72
N GLY A 23 -13.79 -10.04 10.94
CA GLY A 23 -12.46 -10.57 11.25
C GLY A 23 -11.59 -10.89 10.05
N ARG A 24 -12.08 -10.62 8.82
CA ARG A 24 -11.32 -10.86 7.60
C ARG A 24 -11.64 -9.82 6.53
N LEU A 25 -10.64 -9.02 6.17
CA LEU A 25 -10.71 -8.05 5.08
C LEU A 25 -9.75 -8.45 3.97
N ARG A 26 -10.25 -8.53 2.74
CA ARG A 26 -9.42 -8.69 1.53
C ARG A 26 -9.59 -7.47 0.65
N VAL A 27 -8.48 -6.80 0.37
CA VAL A 27 -8.46 -5.64 -0.53
C VAL A 27 -7.53 -5.90 -1.70
N ASN A 28 -7.77 -5.22 -2.81
CA ASN A 28 -6.87 -5.14 -3.94
C ASN A 28 -6.17 -3.79 -3.93
N ILE A 29 -4.84 -3.83 -3.95
CA ILE A 29 -3.97 -2.67 -4.09
C ILE A 29 -3.53 -2.66 -5.55
N TYR A 30 -4.09 -1.72 -6.31
CA TYR A 30 -3.74 -1.56 -7.71
C TYR A 30 -2.27 -1.18 -7.88
N GLY A 31 -1.65 -1.60 -8.99
CA GLY A 31 -0.23 -1.32 -9.29
C GLY A 31 0.74 -2.37 -8.77
N ILE A 32 0.35 -3.21 -7.80
CA ILE A 32 1.24 -4.25 -7.26
C ILE A 32 1.57 -5.34 -8.29
N ARG A 33 0.58 -5.77 -9.08
CA ARG A 33 0.76 -6.85 -10.06
C ARG A 33 1.63 -6.40 -11.24
N GLU A 34 1.60 -5.11 -11.55
CA GLU A 34 2.33 -4.49 -12.65
C GLU A 34 3.85 -4.44 -12.37
N PHE A 35 4.27 -4.56 -11.10
CA PHE A 35 5.68 -4.51 -10.68
C PHE A 35 6.01 -5.64 -9.68
N PRO A 36 6.03 -6.91 -10.12
CA PRO A 36 6.11 -8.07 -9.21
C PRO A 36 7.42 -8.18 -8.43
N ASP A 37 8.54 -7.72 -8.98
CA ASP A 37 9.84 -7.81 -8.29
C ASP A 37 9.96 -6.76 -7.18
N LEU A 38 9.60 -5.50 -7.46
CA LEU A 38 9.46 -4.45 -6.45
C LEU A 38 8.42 -4.85 -5.40
N ALA A 39 7.29 -5.42 -5.81
CA ALA A 39 6.28 -5.89 -4.88
C ALA A 39 6.82 -6.95 -3.91
N LYS A 40 7.65 -7.89 -4.38
CA LYS A 40 8.29 -8.89 -3.50
C LYS A 40 9.28 -8.25 -2.53
N GLU A 41 10.04 -7.26 -2.98
CA GLU A 41 11.02 -6.54 -2.15
C GLU A 41 10.34 -5.80 -0.99
N TYR A 42 9.25 -5.09 -1.27
CA TYR A 42 8.57 -4.22 -0.28
C TYR A 42 7.37 -4.87 0.42
N ALA A 43 6.87 -6.03 -0.05
CA ALA A 43 5.76 -6.75 0.60
C ALA A 43 5.99 -7.00 2.10
N PRO A 44 7.16 -7.50 2.55
CA PRO A 44 7.39 -7.76 3.97
C PRO A 44 7.24 -6.50 4.84
N VAL A 45 7.61 -5.34 4.31
CA VAL A 45 7.47 -4.06 5.02
C VAL A 45 6.00 -3.69 5.16
N LEU A 46 5.24 -3.70 4.06
CA LEU A 46 3.81 -3.42 4.09
C LEU A 46 3.06 -4.38 5.04
N GLU A 47 3.31 -5.68 4.92
CA GLU A 47 2.71 -6.70 5.78
C GLU A 47 3.06 -6.48 7.25
N LYS A 48 4.30 -6.09 7.57
CA LYS A 48 4.71 -5.79 8.94
C LYS A 48 4.01 -4.54 9.47
N THR A 49 3.93 -3.47 8.68
CA THR A 49 3.24 -2.23 9.06
C THR A 49 1.76 -2.49 9.33
N VAL A 50 1.08 -3.25 8.45
CA VAL A 50 -0.34 -3.61 8.65
C VAL A 50 -0.52 -4.53 9.86
N ARG A 51 0.38 -5.49 10.09
CA ARG A 51 0.35 -6.37 11.27
C ARG A 51 0.52 -5.61 12.59
N ASN A 52 1.18 -4.46 12.59
CA ASN A 52 1.35 -3.64 13.78
C ASN A 52 0.11 -2.81 14.14
N LEU A 53 -0.91 -2.77 13.28
CA LEU A 53 -2.18 -2.11 13.60
C LEU A 53 -2.90 -2.87 14.71
N SER A 54 -3.48 -2.11 15.64
CA SER A 54 -4.24 -2.68 16.74
C SER A 54 -5.36 -3.60 16.23
N GLY A 55 -5.43 -4.81 16.79
CA GLY A 55 -6.43 -5.80 16.42
C GLY A 55 -6.12 -6.62 15.16
N VAL A 56 -5.09 -6.30 14.38
CA VAL A 56 -4.67 -7.15 13.24
C VAL A 56 -3.92 -8.37 13.75
N THR A 57 -4.28 -9.56 13.25
CA THR A 57 -3.65 -10.83 13.62
C THR A 57 -2.73 -11.37 12.52
N SER A 58 -3.05 -11.11 11.25
CA SER A 58 -2.13 -11.37 10.14
C SER A 58 -2.40 -10.46 8.95
N ALA A 59 -1.38 -10.25 8.12
CA ALA A 59 -1.47 -9.53 6.86
C ALA A 59 -0.55 -10.20 5.83
N GLU A 60 -1.07 -10.50 4.64
CA GLU A 60 -0.36 -11.21 3.56
C GLU A 60 -0.66 -10.58 2.20
N LEU A 61 0.37 -10.16 1.47
CA LEU A 61 0.25 -9.59 0.14
C LEU A 61 0.51 -10.66 -0.93
N GLY A 62 -0.52 -11.01 -1.68
CA GLY A 62 -0.40 -11.82 -2.88
C GLY A 62 0.13 -10.98 -4.05
N THR A 63 1.46 -10.90 -4.21
CA THR A 63 2.15 -10.09 -5.24
C THR A 63 1.69 -10.38 -6.67
N ALA A 64 1.34 -11.65 -6.98
CA ALA A 64 0.79 -12.03 -8.29
C ALA A 64 -0.61 -11.47 -8.57
N THR A 65 -1.37 -11.12 -7.52
CA THR A 65 -2.77 -10.69 -7.64
C THR A 65 -3.01 -9.26 -7.17
N GLY A 66 -2.04 -8.64 -6.50
CA GLY A 66 -2.19 -7.35 -5.82
C GLY A 66 -3.15 -7.38 -4.63
N ASN A 67 -3.57 -8.57 -4.15
CA ASN A 67 -4.49 -8.65 -3.03
C ASN A 67 -3.74 -8.69 -1.71
N LEU A 68 -4.14 -7.82 -0.79
CA LEU A 68 -3.76 -7.88 0.62
C LEU A 68 -4.89 -8.55 1.41
N LEU A 69 -4.59 -9.67 2.05
CA LEU A 69 -5.47 -10.36 2.98
C LEU A 69 -5.10 -9.96 4.40
N ILE A 70 -6.08 -9.48 5.17
CA ILE A 70 -5.93 -9.05 6.55
C ILE A 70 -6.89 -9.86 7.41
N ASN A 71 -6.37 -10.55 8.41
CA ASN A 71 -7.17 -11.13 9.47
C ASN A 71 -7.07 -10.23 10.70
N TYR A 72 -8.18 -10.00 11.39
CA TYR A 72 -8.26 -9.11 12.53
C TYR A 72 -9.27 -9.59 13.57
N ASP A 73 -9.15 -9.09 14.79
CA ASP A 73 -10.09 -9.28 15.89
C ASP A 73 -11.20 -8.21 15.81
N PRO A 74 -12.47 -8.58 15.50
CA PRO A 74 -13.58 -7.63 15.40
C PRO A 74 -13.90 -6.90 16.71
N ALA A 75 -13.42 -7.39 17.85
CA ALA A 75 -13.57 -6.71 19.13
C ALA A 75 -12.55 -5.57 19.35
N LYS A 76 -11.49 -5.52 18.53
CA LYS A 76 -10.37 -4.56 18.68
C LYS A 76 -10.24 -3.58 17.52
N THR A 77 -10.68 -3.98 16.33
CA THR A 77 -10.74 -3.09 15.17
C THR A 77 -11.85 -3.51 14.20
N SER A 78 -12.12 -2.69 13.21
CA SER A 78 -13.16 -2.89 12.20
C SER A 78 -12.64 -2.74 10.78
N GLU A 79 -13.41 -3.24 9.82
CA GLU A 79 -13.17 -2.97 8.40
C GLU A 79 -13.02 -1.47 8.12
N ALA A 80 -13.89 -0.63 8.70
CA ALA A 80 -13.88 0.80 8.45
C ALA A 80 -12.58 1.48 8.91
N GLU A 81 -12.06 1.10 10.09
CA GLU A 81 -10.79 1.62 10.60
C GLU A 81 -9.61 1.16 9.75
N LEU A 82 -9.59 -0.12 9.37
CA LEU A 82 -8.55 -0.67 8.51
C LEU A 82 -8.56 0.00 7.13
N LEU A 83 -9.74 0.19 6.53
CA LEU A 83 -9.88 0.90 5.26
C LEU A 83 -9.50 2.37 5.37
N LEU A 84 -9.82 3.05 6.48
CA LEU A 84 -9.41 4.43 6.70
C LEU A 84 -7.88 4.54 6.72
N TRP A 85 -7.20 3.66 7.47
CA TRP A 85 -5.75 3.61 7.52
C TRP A 85 -5.14 3.29 6.16
N LEU A 86 -5.64 2.24 5.49
CA LEU A 86 -5.18 1.80 4.18
C LEU A 86 -5.30 2.91 3.12
N ASN A 87 -6.44 3.60 3.07
CA ASN A 87 -6.64 4.70 2.13
C ASN A 87 -5.73 5.90 2.44
N SER A 88 -5.49 6.19 3.73
CA SER A 88 -4.54 7.23 4.15
C SER A 88 -3.11 6.88 3.75
N ALA A 89 -2.68 5.64 3.96
CA ALA A 89 -1.38 5.13 3.53
C ALA A 89 -1.20 5.22 2.01
N TRP A 90 -2.22 4.84 1.23
CA TRP A 90 -2.20 4.95 -0.23
C TRP A 90 -2.12 6.41 -0.72
N GLN A 91 -2.84 7.32 -0.07
CA GLN A 91 -2.75 8.74 -0.38
C GLN A 91 -1.34 9.27 -0.15
N LYS A 92 -0.74 9.00 1.02
CA LYS A 92 0.63 9.40 1.33
C LYS A 92 1.64 8.82 0.32
N PHE A 93 1.45 7.57 -0.11
CA PHE A 93 2.30 6.95 -1.13
C PHE A 93 2.15 7.65 -2.48
N SER A 94 0.93 7.97 -2.89
CA SER A 94 0.65 8.69 -4.13
C SER A 94 1.30 10.08 -4.13
N ASP A 95 1.19 10.81 -3.02
CA ASP A 95 1.81 12.12 -2.84
C ASP A 95 3.35 12.02 -2.87
N PHE A 96 3.91 10.98 -2.24
CA PHE A 96 5.35 10.71 -2.27
C PHE A 96 5.85 10.41 -3.69
N MET A 97 5.14 9.58 -4.45
CA MET A 97 5.48 9.27 -5.84
C MET A 97 5.42 10.52 -6.73
N GLN A 98 4.45 11.39 -6.49
CA GLN A 98 4.37 12.69 -7.16
C GLN A 98 5.58 13.56 -6.85
N TRP A 99 5.96 13.67 -5.57
CA TRP A 99 7.13 14.44 -5.14
C TRP A 99 8.44 13.92 -5.76
N MET A 100 8.66 12.60 -5.79
CA MET A 100 9.87 12.02 -6.41
C MET A 100 9.97 12.39 -7.89
N ASN A 101 8.86 12.32 -8.62
CA ASN A 101 8.82 12.71 -10.03
C ASN A 101 9.07 14.21 -10.23
N GLU A 102 8.51 15.08 -9.38
CA GLU A 102 8.71 16.55 -9.48
C GLU A 102 10.17 16.94 -9.22
N ASN A 103 10.87 16.20 -8.36
CA ASN A 103 12.27 16.45 -8.03
C ASN A 103 13.26 15.68 -8.93
N ASN A 104 12.78 15.02 -9.99
CA ASN A 104 13.59 14.21 -10.91
C ASN A 104 14.52 13.21 -10.17
N VAL A 105 14.03 12.60 -9.09
CA VAL A 105 14.77 11.56 -8.38
C VAL A 105 14.78 10.32 -9.29
N GLN A 106 15.92 10.05 -9.92
CA GLN A 106 16.06 9.00 -10.94
C GLN A 106 17.16 7.98 -10.66
N ASP A 107 18.12 8.28 -9.77
CA ASP A 107 19.12 7.29 -9.39
C ASP A 107 18.59 6.33 -8.33
N GLU A 108 18.95 5.06 -8.48
CA GLU A 108 18.46 3.94 -7.67
C GLU A 108 18.70 4.16 -6.16
N ARG A 109 19.84 4.77 -5.80
CA ARG A 109 20.20 5.04 -4.41
C ARG A 109 19.29 6.09 -3.78
N SER A 110 19.07 7.22 -4.44
CA SER A 110 18.16 8.26 -3.95
C SER A 110 16.73 7.78 -3.83
N ILE A 111 16.28 6.89 -4.73
CA ILE A 111 14.95 6.26 -4.66
C ILE A 111 14.85 5.37 -3.41
N ALA A 112 15.85 4.50 -3.19
CA ALA A 112 15.87 3.63 -2.01
C ALA A 112 15.87 4.43 -0.70
N GLU A 113 16.73 5.45 -0.59
CA GLU A 113 16.79 6.32 0.60
C GLU A 113 15.47 7.10 0.81
N ALA A 114 14.83 7.55 -0.26
CA ALA A 114 13.53 8.23 -0.18
C ALA A 114 12.42 7.27 0.24
N MET A 115 12.42 6.04 -0.26
CA MET A 115 11.46 4.99 0.10
C MET A 115 11.61 4.56 1.57
N GLU A 116 12.83 4.36 2.05
CA GLU A 116 13.07 4.07 3.47
C GLU A 116 12.52 5.16 4.39
N ARG A 117 12.75 6.44 4.05
CA ARG A 117 12.23 7.58 4.81
C ARG A 117 10.71 7.66 4.77
N PHE A 118 10.09 7.31 3.65
CA PHE A 118 8.64 7.25 3.53
C PHE A 118 8.07 6.14 4.42
N LEU A 119 8.65 4.94 4.35
CA LEU A 119 8.24 3.78 5.13
C LEU A 119 8.38 4.00 6.64
N ALA A 120 9.38 4.77 7.07
CA ALA A 120 9.55 5.15 8.48
C ALA A 120 8.47 6.12 9.02
N LYS A 121 7.70 6.75 8.13
CA LYS A 121 6.63 7.73 8.46
C LYS A 121 5.21 7.17 8.27
N LEU A 122 5.11 5.94 7.77
CA LEU A 122 3.86 5.21 7.60
C LEU A 122 3.39 4.62 8.92
#